data_AF-A0A1S7RU57-F1
#
_entry.id   AF-A0A1S7RU57-F1
#
_cell.length_a   1.000
_cell.length_b   1.000
_cell.length_c   1.000
_cell.angle_alpha   90.00
_cell.angle_beta   90.00
_cell.angle_gamma   90.00
#
_symmetry.space_group_name_H-M   'P 1'
#
loop_
_entity.id
_entity.type
_entity.pdbx_description
1 polymer ?
#
loop_
_entity_poly.entity_id
_entity_poly.type
_entity_poly.pdbx_seq_one_letter_code
_entity_poly.pdbx_strand_id
1 'polypeptide(L)'
;MALAQYADNGLFAPGKIADVLHTTSDDIARSAGLGKDAVQRKERIKSDKTQRRLREMVEVINKVEARFGSALMAYAWYRSQPLSGFSGHTAMQLVQDGRAHEILEYIDAIDAGVHA
;
A
#
# COMPACT_ATOMS: atom_id res chain seq x y z
N MET A 1 -6.87 6.04 -10.19
CA MET A 1 -5.59 6.76 -10.43
C MET A 1 -4.73 6.04 -11.47
N ALA A 2 -3.85 6.76 -12.19
CA ALA A 2 -2.88 6.15 -13.10
C ALA A 2 -1.63 5.70 -12.32
N LEU A 3 -1.24 4.43 -12.45
CA LEU A 3 -0.02 3.88 -11.82
C LEU A 3 1.25 4.70 -12.12
N ALA A 4 1.27 5.42 -13.24
CA ALA A 4 2.37 6.26 -13.69
C ALA A 4 2.79 7.33 -12.68
N GLN A 5 1.86 7.87 -11.88
CA GLN A 5 2.22 8.89 -10.88
C GLN A 5 3.06 8.33 -9.72
N TYR A 6 2.98 7.03 -9.45
CA TYR A 6 3.72 6.35 -8.39
C TYR A 6 5.07 5.81 -8.86
N ALA A 7 5.33 5.90 -10.17
CA ALA A 7 6.44 5.23 -10.81
C ALA A 7 7.40 6.20 -11.48
N ASP A 8 8.67 5.80 -11.54
CA ASP A 8 9.69 6.42 -12.36
C ASP A 8 10.42 5.34 -13.16
N ASN A 9 10.58 5.56 -14.47
CA ASN A 9 11.21 4.61 -15.39
C ASN A 9 10.70 3.16 -15.25
N GLY A 10 9.40 2.98 -15.07
CA GLY A 10 8.75 1.67 -14.95
C GLY A 10 8.86 1.01 -13.56
N LEU A 11 9.46 1.67 -12.57
CA LEU A 11 9.59 1.18 -11.20
C LEU A 11 8.80 2.04 -10.23
N PHE A 12 8.19 1.43 -9.22
CA PHE A 12 7.59 2.17 -8.12
C PHE A 12 8.67 2.97 -7.39
N ALA A 13 8.44 4.29 -7.27
CA ALA A 13 9.38 5.24 -6.71
C ALA A 13 8.87 5.72 -5.35
N PRO A 14 9.54 5.37 -4.22
CA PRO A 14 9.09 5.75 -2.88
C PRO A 14 8.84 7.24 -2.69
N GLY A 15 9.66 8.09 -3.33
CA GLY A 15 9.49 9.56 -3.29
C GLY A 15 8.16 10.00 -3.93
N LYS A 16 7.86 9.51 -5.14
CA LYS A 16 6.60 9.85 -5.81
C LYS A 16 5.38 9.34 -5.06
N ILE A 17 5.46 8.13 -4.48
CA ILE A 17 4.40 7.60 -3.62
C ILE A 17 4.22 8.51 -2.39
N ALA A 18 5.33 8.91 -1.75
CA ALA A 18 5.29 9.80 -0.60
C ALA A 18 4.66 11.16 -0.93
N ASP A 19 4.97 11.73 -2.09
CA ASP A 19 4.41 13.00 -2.55
C ASP A 19 2.89 12.92 -2.73
N VAL A 20 2.40 11.87 -3.42
CA VAL A 20 0.95 11.65 -3.65
C VAL A 20 0.21 11.40 -2.34
N LEU A 21 0.84 10.72 -1.39
CA LEU A 21 0.24 10.36 -0.10
C LEU A 21 0.55 11.38 1.01
N HIS A 22 1.14 12.53 0.68
CA HIS A 22 1.52 13.60 1.60
C HIS A 22 2.28 13.11 2.85
N THR A 23 3.29 12.29 2.63
CA THR A 23 4.08 11.64 3.67
C THR A 23 5.55 11.59 3.30
N THR A 24 6.35 10.74 3.94
CA THR A 24 7.78 10.61 3.68
C THR A 24 8.11 9.25 3.07
N SER A 25 9.23 9.14 2.34
CA SER A 25 9.69 7.84 1.83
C SER A 25 9.96 6.83 2.95
N ASP A 26 10.37 7.29 4.14
CA ASP A 26 10.54 6.45 5.33
C ASP A 26 9.20 5.87 5.81
N ASP A 27 8.13 6.66 5.77
CA ASP A 27 6.78 6.19 6.08
C ASP A 27 6.26 5.22 5.02
N ILE A 28 6.56 5.46 3.75
CA ILE A 28 6.25 4.51 2.66
C ILE A 28 6.96 3.18 2.88
N ALA A 29 8.26 3.21 3.22
CA ALA A 29 9.01 1.99 3.52
C ALA A 29 8.35 1.20 4.65
N ARG A 30 8.05 1.87 5.77
CA ARG A 30 7.37 1.24 6.91
C ARG A 30 6.02 0.66 6.48
N SER A 31 5.22 1.42 5.74
CA SER A 31 3.89 1.04 5.28
C SER A 31 3.90 -0.18 4.34
N ALA A 32 4.97 -0.36 3.58
CA ALA A 32 5.18 -1.50 2.70
C ALA A 32 5.92 -2.68 3.38
N GLY A 33 6.24 -2.61 4.67
CA GLY A 33 7.01 -3.64 5.36
C GLY A 33 8.49 -3.73 4.95
N LEU A 34 9.05 -2.59 4.57
CA LEU A 34 10.44 -2.42 4.17
C LEU A 34 11.24 -1.67 5.24
N GLY A 35 12.53 -2.02 5.37
CA GLY A 35 13.48 -1.21 6.14
C GLY A 35 13.86 0.06 5.39
N LYS A 36 14.28 1.11 6.10
CA LYS A 36 14.66 2.42 5.51
C LYS A 36 15.69 2.32 4.38
N ASP A 37 16.70 1.46 4.55
CA ASP A 37 17.74 1.23 3.53
C ASP A 37 17.16 0.76 2.18
N ALA A 38 15.99 0.10 2.17
CA ALA A 38 15.35 -0.40 0.97
C ALA A 38 14.88 0.72 0.04
N VAL A 39 14.54 1.89 0.60
CA VAL A 39 14.03 3.05 -0.14
C VAL A 39 15.04 4.18 -0.28
N GLN A 40 16.15 4.14 0.47
CA GLN A 40 17.18 5.19 0.42
C GLN A 40 18.31 4.87 -0.57
N ARG A 41 18.62 3.59 -0.82
CA ARG A 41 19.71 3.19 -1.72
C ARG A 41 19.16 2.85 -3.11
N LYS A 42 19.67 3.52 -4.15
CA LYS A 42 19.23 3.35 -5.55
C LYS A 42 19.15 1.88 -5.99
N GLU A 43 20.16 1.07 -5.68
CA GLU A 43 20.18 -0.36 -6.05
C GLU A 43 19.17 -1.19 -5.24
N ARG A 44 18.88 -0.83 -3.99
CA ARG A 44 17.88 -1.54 -3.17
C ARG A 44 16.46 -1.25 -3.62
N ILE A 45 16.19 -0.03 -4.10
CA ILE A 45 14.88 0.36 -4.66
C ILE A 45 14.51 -0.55 -5.83
N LYS A 46 15.48 -0.90 -6.68
CA LYS A 46 15.28 -1.74 -7.87
C LYS A 46 15.07 -3.21 -7.58
N SER A 47 15.38 -3.68 -6.36
CA SER A 47 15.27 -5.10 -6.04
C SER A 47 13.84 -5.61 -6.12
N ASP A 48 13.66 -6.84 -6.60
CA ASP A 48 12.34 -7.46 -6.76
C ASP A 48 11.51 -7.43 -5.47
N LYS A 49 12.16 -7.69 -4.32
CA LYS A 49 11.50 -7.62 -3.02
C LYS A 49 10.95 -6.21 -2.74
N THR A 50 11.75 -5.17 -2.95
CA THR A 50 11.32 -3.78 -2.72
C THR A 50 10.17 -3.42 -3.66
N GLN A 51 10.32 -3.70 -4.95
CA GLN A 51 9.30 -3.39 -5.95
C GLN A 51 7.99 -4.14 -5.69
N ARG A 52 8.06 -5.42 -5.31
CA ARG A 52 6.88 -6.20 -4.94
C ARG A 52 6.15 -5.61 -3.74
N ARG A 53 6.88 -5.25 -2.67
CA ARG A 53 6.28 -4.64 -1.47
C ARG A 53 5.63 -3.29 -1.74
N LEU A 54 6.28 -2.43 -2.53
CA LEU A 54 5.70 -1.14 -2.94
C LEU A 54 4.44 -1.35 -3.79
N ARG A 55 4.46 -2.32 -4.70
CA ARG A 55 3.32 -2.69 -5.53
C ARG A 55 2.14 -3.18 -4.70
N GLU A 56 2.36 -4.14 -3.79
CA GLU A 56 1.32 -4.68 -2.88
C GLU A 56 0.62 -3.55 -2.10
N MET A 57 1.39 -2.62 -1.53
CA MET A 57 0.84 -1.45 -0.83
C MET A 57 0.01 -0.56 -1.76
N VAL A 58 0.53 -0.21 -2.94
CA VAL A 58 -0.15 0.67 -3.89
C VAL A 58 -1.41 0.03 -4.47
N GLU A 59 -1.41 -1.29 -4.69
CA GLU A 59 -2.58 -2.04 -5.16
C GLU A 59 -3.74 -1.96 -4.16
N VAL A 60 -3.47 -2.15 -2.86
CA VAL A 60 -4.48 -2.00 -1.81
C VAL A 60 -5.02 -0.58 -1.76
N ILE A 61 -4.15 0.44 -1.76
CA ILE A 61 -4.56 1.85 -1.73
C ILE A 61 -5.43 2.20 -2.92
N ASN A 62 -5.03 1.82 -4.14
CA ASN A 62 -5.79 2.09 -5.35
C ASN A 62 -7.14 1.37 -5.36
N LYS A 63 -7.20 0.14 -4.84
CA LYS A 63 -8.45 -0.64 -4.77
C LYS A 63 -9.51 0.06 -3.90
N VAL A 64 -9.10 0.71 -2.81
CA VAL A 64 -10.03 1.38 -1.90
C VAL A 64 -10.21 2.87 -2.17
N GLU A 65 -9.34 3.49 -2.97
CA GLU A 65 -9.38 4.93 -3.26
C GLU A 65 -10.76 5.41 -3.72
N ALA A 66 -11.42 4.67 -4.61
CA ALA A 66 -12.75 5.05 -5.12
C ALA A 66 -13.81 5.21 -4.02
N ARG A 67 -13.66 4.51 -2.88
CA ARG A 67 -14.56 4.62 -1.72
C ARG A 67 -14.29 5.86 -0.88
N PHE A 68 -13.03 6.31 -0.85
CA PHE A 68 -12.59 7.43 -0.03
C PHE A 68 -12.50 8.74 -0.81
N GLY A 69 -12.51 8.69 -2.15
CA GLY A 69 -12.40 9.85 -3.03
C GLY A 69 -11.03 10.55 -3.00
N SER A 70 -10.03 9.97 -2.33
CA SER A 70 -8.69 10.53 -2.17
C SER A 70 -7.67 9.47 -1.79
N ALA A 71 -6.51 9.47 -2.48
CA ALA A 71 -5.39 8.60 -2.15
C ALA A 71 -4.88 8.82 -0.72
N LEU A 72 -4.87 10.07 -0.23
CA LEU A 72 -4.50 10.38 1.15
C LEU A 72 -5.48 9.74 2.16
N MET A 73 -6.79 9.80 1.88
CA MET A 73 -7.81 9.19 2.76
C MET A 73 -7.76 7.67 2.70
N ALA A 74 -7.53 7.08 1.53
CA ALA A 74 -7.29 5.64 1.38
C ALA A 74 -6.05 5.18 2.16
N TYR A 75 -4.97 5.95 2.10
CA TYR A 75 -3.76 5.69 2.88
C TYR A 75 -3.99 5.85 4.38
N ALA A 76 -4.78 6.84 4.80
CA ALA A 76 -5.18 7.01 6.20
C ALA A 76 -5.99 5.82 6.71
N TRP A 77 -6.93 5.30 5.93
CA TRP A 77 -7.65 4.06 6.25
C TRP A 77 -6.69 2.88 6.35
N TYR A 78 -5.83 2.69 5.35
CA TYR A 78 -4.87 1.60 5.25
C TYR A 78 -4.02 1.44 6.52
N ARG A 79 -3.57 2.57 7.10
CA ARG A 79 -2.71 2.59 8.30
C ARG A 79 -3.45 2.54 9.63
N SER A 80 -4.74 2.88 9.68
CA SER A 80 -5.42 3.20 10.95
C SER A 80 -6.68 2.40 11.24
N GLN A 81 -7.32 1.81 10.24
CA GLN A 81 -8.60 1.12 10.41
C GLN A 81 -8.39 -0.39 10.45
N PRO A 82 -8.74 -1.05 11.58
CA PRO A 82 -8.79 -2.50 11.66
C PRO A 82 -9.78 -3.09 10.65
N LEU A 83 -9.44 -4.25 10.09
CA LEU A 83 -10.34 -5.00 9.22
C LEU A 83 -11.12 -6.06 10.02
N SER A 84 -12.43 -6.11 9.79
CA SER A 84 -13.30 -7.14 10.36
C SER A 84 -12.83 -8.53 9.91
N GLY A 85 -12.78 -9.49 10.83
CA GLY A 85 -12.27 -10.84 10.56
C GLY A 85 -10.75 -11.00 10.61
N PHE A 86 -9.99 -9.92 10.79
CA PHE A 86 -8.52 -9.96 10.87
C PHE A 86 -7.97 -9.70 12.29
N SER A 87 -8.72 -10.07 13.33
CA SER A 87 -8.27 -9.96 14.74
C SER A 87 -7.77 -8.57 15.12
N GLY A 88 -8.40 -7.51 14.59
CA GLY A 88 -8.02 -6.13 14.86
C GLY A 88 -6.83 -5.59 14.04
N HIS A 89 -6.28 -6.36 13.10
CA HIS A 89 -5.18 -5.89 12.25
C HIS A 89 -5.67 -4.88 11.21
N THR A 90 -4.85 -3.85 10.94
CA THR A 90 -5.04 -2.93 9.84
C THR A 90 -4.53 -3.53 8.52
N ALA A 91 -4.95 -2.95 7.39
CA ALA A 91 -4.42 -3.33 6.08
C ALA A 91 -2.89 -3.20 6.01
N MET A 92 -2.32 -2.16 6.64
CA MET A 92 -0.87 -1.97 6.75
C MET A 92 -0.18 -3.14 7.43
N GLN A 93 -0.71 -3.62 8.56
CA GLN A 93 -0.11 -4.75 9.28
C GLN A 93 -0.18 -6.03 8.44
N LEU A 94 -1.30 -6.27 7.75
CA LEU A 94 -1.45 -7.42 6.86
C LEU A 94 -0.48 -7.37 5.67
N VAL A 95 -0.25 -6.22 5.05
CA VAL A 95 0.78 -6.07 4.00
C VAL A 95 2.18 -6.36 4.55
N GLN A 96 2.51 -5.82 5.73
CA GLN A 96 3.79 -6.09 6.41
C GLN A 96 4.01 -7.60 6.60
N ASP A 97 2.95 -8.32 6.95
CA ASP A 97 2.96 -9.78 7.13
C ASP A 97 2.97 -10.58 5.81
N GLY A 98 2.90 -9.93 4.65
CA GLY A 98 2.84 -10.63 3.34
C GLY A 98 1.44 -11.10 2.95
N ARG A 99 0.41 -10.60 3.61
CA ARG A 99 -0.99 -10.99 3.46
C ARG A 99 -1.80 -9.99 2.64
N ALA A 100 -1.16 -9.30 1.69
CA ALA A 100 -1.81 -8.30 0.85
C ALA A 100 -2.99 -8.86 0.03
N HIS A 101 -2.87 -10.11 -0.44
CA HIS A 101 -3.92 -10.79 -1.19
C HIS A 101 -5.23 -10.95 -0.39
N GLU A 102 -5.14 -11.28 0.90
CA GLU A 102 -6.31 -11.42 1.77
C GLU A 102 -7.07 -10.10 1.93
N ILE A 103 -6.36 -8.97 1.88
CA ILE A 103 -6.98 -7.64 1.93
C ILE A 103 -7.77 -7.39 0.64
N LEU A 104 -7.21 -7.74 -0.52
CA LEU A 104 -7.89 -7.57 -1.80
C LEU A 104 -9.15 -8.46 -1.89
N GLU A 105 -9.05 -9.71 -1.45
CA GLU A 105 -10.19 -10.64 -1.36
C GLU A 105 -11.27 -10.12 -0.41
N TYR A 106 -10.89 -9.60 0.76
CA TYR A 106 -11.81 -8.97 1.70
C TYR A 106 -12.54 -7.77 1.08
N ILE A 107 -11.80 -6.92 0.37
CA ILE A 107 -12.35 -5.75 -0.31
C ILE A 107 -13.32 -6.18 -1.43
N ASP A 108 -12.98 -7.23 -2.20
CA ASP A 108 -13.83 -7.78 -3.25
C ASP A 108 -15.12 -8.41 -2.69
N ALA A 109 -15.04 -9.11 -1.57
CA ALA A 109 -16.21 -9.66 -0.88
C ALA A 109 -17.17 -8.54 -0.44
N ILE A 110 -16.64 -7.45 0.12
CA ILE A 110 -17.43 -6.27 0.49
C ILE A 110 -18.11 -5.66 -0.74
N ASP A 111 -17.39 -5.49 -1.85
CA ASP A 111 -17.96 -4.93 -3.10
C ASP A 111 -19.04 -5.82 -3.71
N ALA A 112 -18.93 -7.13 -3.54
CA ALA A 112 -19.96 -8.09 -3.95
C ALA A 112 -21.19 -8.10 -3.01
N GLY A 113 -21.18 -7.32 -1.93
CA GLY A 113 -22.25 -7.32 -0.91
C GLY A 113 -22.22 -8.55 0.00
N VAL A 114 -21.11 -9.30 0.01
CA VAL A 114 -20.91 -10.42 0.92
C VAL A 114 -20.40 -9.86 2.24
N HIS A 115 -21.29 -9.77 3.23
CA HIS A 115 -20.90 -9.44 4.60
C HIS A 115 -20.42 -10.73 5.29
N ALA A 116 -19.16 -10.71 5.74
CA ALA A 116 -18.61 -11.73 6.63
C ALA A 116 -19.12 -11.55 8.07
#